data_AF-A0A1S4DAU3-F1
#
_entry.id   AF-A0A1S4DAU3-F1
#
_cell.length_a   1.000
_cell.length_b   1.000
_cell.length_c   1.000
_cell.angle_alpha   90.00
_cell.angle_beta   90.00
_cell.angle_gamma   90.00
#
_symmetry.space_group_name_H-M   'P 1'
#
loop_
_entity.id
_entity.type
_entity.pdbx_description
1 polymer ?
#
loop_
_entity_poly.entity_id
_entity_poly.type
_entity_poly.pdbx_seq_one_letter_code
_entity_poly.pdbx_strand_id
1 'polypeptide(L)'
;MEIRANEEIPIGQDLTPPIPPLSLSLHHSILLSHCSSCFSPLPPSPFYPTYPNPDHFVRYCSLQCSSLDSPLHFSSSEFHFFHLFPQPLYTTSPTSTDLRLSLRLIHRFQEANVSFSNLERIGGLMTNFKKLTLLEEQQYYNDDDDGLSGRIRDGAKAMAVARRMRDGLDTNVELSAAEYAVEAAVLCLVLTNSVEVHDKDGRSIGVGVYDLAFSYVNHSCSPNASYRFCTAFDCGGELEFRICPAPSETCASGTESGSIINGSEACGPRIVLRSIKAIQKSEEVLITYTDLLQPKKWLNKLEKVVLKWTCGKDV
;
A
#
# COMPACT_ATOMS: atom_id res chain seq x y z
N MET A 1 17.30 -2.32 -0.36
CA MET A 1 17.25 -3.79 -0.50
C MET A 1 17.07 -4.03 -1.98
N GLU A 2 17.86 -4.92 -2.55
CA GLU A 2 17.81 -5.24 -3.99
C GLU A 2 17.26 -6.65 -4.13
N ILE A 3 16.38 -6.86 -5.11
CA ILE A 3 15.90 -8.20 -5.47
C ILE A 3 16.69 -8.65 -6.70
N ARG A 4 17.24 -9.86 -6.68
CA ARG A 4 18.07 -10.42 -7.75
C ARG A 4 17.53 -11.76 -8.24
N ALA A 5 17.77 -12.07 -9.51
CA ALA A 5 17.40 -13.36 -10.09
C ALA A 5 18.27 -14.50 -9.55
N ASN A 6 17.65 -15.62 -9.21
CA ASN A 6 18.35 -16.82 -8.70
C ASN A 6 18.99 -17.64 -9.82
N GLU A 7 18.50 -17.44 -11.05
CA GLU A 7 18.84 -18.18 -12.25
C GLU A 7 18.67 -17.30 -13.49
N GLU A 8 18.97 -17.84 -14.67
CA GLU A 8 18.67 -17.17 -15.93
C GLU A 8 17.18 -17.31 -16.26
N ILE A 9 16.54 -16.19 -16.56
CA ILE A 9 15.09 -16.12 -16.76
C ILE A 9 14.80 -15.60 -18.17
N PRO A 10 14.20 -16.42 -19.04
CA PRO A 10 13.75 -15.98 -20.36
C PRO A 10 12.71 -14.85 -20.29
N ILE A 11 12.53 -14.13 -21.39
CA ILE A 11 11.46 -13.13 -21.52
C ILE A 11 10.08 -13.77 -21.35
N GLY A 12 9.18 -13.06 -20.67
CA GLY A 12 7.79 -13.47 -20.52
C GLY A 12 7.59 -14.61 -19.53
N GLN A 13 8.44 -14.76 -18.53
CA GLN A 13 8.32 -15.76 -17.47
C GLN A 13 7.90 -15.10 -16.15
N ASP A 14 7.05 -15.78 -15.38
CA ASP A 14 6.63 -15.29 -14.06
C ASP A 14 7.80 -15.48 -13.07
N LEU A 15 8.07 -14.44 -12.28
CA LEU A 15 9.21 -14.35 -11.35
C LEU A 15 8.82 -14.79 -9.94
N THR A 16 7.54 -14.69 -9.62
CA THR A 16 6.99 -14.99 -8.30
C THR A 16 5.65 -15.72 -8.44
N PRO A 17 5.27 -16.56 -7.47
CA PRO A 17 3.87 -16.94 -7.32
C PRO A 17 3.00 -15.69 -7.03
N PRO A 18 1.67 -15.80 -7.14
CA PRO A 18 0.74 -14.72 -6.79
C PRO A 18 0.91 -14.21 -5.35
N ILE A 19 1.53 -13.03 -5.21
CA ILE A 19 1.82 -12.37 -3.94
C ILE A 19 0.52 -11.75 -3.41
N PRO A 20 0.02 -12.17 -2.24
CA PRO A 20 -1.13 -11.54 -1.62
C PRO A 20 -0.76 -10.14 -1.09
N PRO A 21 -1.73 -9.21 -1.05
CA PRO A 21 -1.54 -7.94 -0.37
C PRO A 21 -1.46 -8.15 1.15
N LEU A 22 -0.63 -7.36 1.82
CA LEU A 22 -0.66 -7.22 3.29
C LEU A 22 -1.95 -6.53 3.73
N SER A 23 -2.38 -5.53 2.96
CA SER A 23 -3.61 -4.76 3.17
C SER A 23 -4.05 -4.10 1.87
N LEU A 24 -5.36 -3.88 1.73
CA LEU A 24 -6.00 -3.24 0.57
C LEU A 24 -7.06 -2.25 1.03
N SER A 25 -7.34 -1.24 0.20
CA SER A 25 -8.43 -0.29 0.39
C SER A 25 -8.98 0.18 -0.97
N LEU A 26 -10.29 0.04 -1.19
CA LEU A 26 -10.96 0.61 -2.37
C LEU A 26 -10.92 2.13 -2.32
N HIS A 27 -10.91 2.79 -3.47
CA HIS A 27 -11.13 4.24 -3.53
C HIS A 27 -12.51 4.61 -2.96
N HIS A 28 -12.58 5.78 -2.31
CA HIS A 28 -13.82 6.23 -1.68
C HIS A 28 -15.02 6.25 -2.66
N SER A 29 -14.79 6.71 -3.90
CA SER A 29 -15.81 6.75 -4.97
C SER A 29 -16.29 5.38 -5.45
N ILE A 30 -15.56 4.31 -5.11
CA ILE A 30 -15.76 2.95 -5.61
C ILE A 30 -16.32 2.01 -4.51
N LEU A 31 -16.33 2.44 -3.24
CA LEU A 31 -16.74 1.65 -2.06
C LEU A 31 -18.11 0.95 -2.20
N LEU A 32 -19.06 1.59 -2.88
CA LEU A 32 -20.43 1.05 -3.04
C LEU A 32 -20.64 0.30 -4.35
N SER A 33 -19.70 0.38 -5.29
CA SER A 33 -19.80 -0.29 -6.60
C SER A 33 -18.94 -1.54 -6.70
N HIS A 34 -18.00 -1.75 -5.78
CA HIS A 34 -17.10 -2.92 -5.76
C HIS A 34 -17.08 -3.59 -4.39
N CYS A 35 -16.73 -4.87 -4.38
CA CYS A 35 -16.55 -5.65 -3.16
C CYS A 35 -15.31 -5.16 -2.40
N SER A 36 -15.46 -4.76 -1.13
CA SER A 36 -14.35 -4.30 -0.26
C SER A 36 -13.26 -5.36 -0.08
N SER A 37 -13.63 -6.63 -0.18
CA SER A 37 -12.73 -7.77 0.02
C SER A 37 -11.97 -8.16 -1.26
N CYS A 38 -12.69 -8.45 -2.35
CA CYS A 38 -12.08 -9.00 -3.57
C CYS A 38 -11.94 -8.02 -4.74
N PHE A 39 -12.41 -6.77 -4.56
CA PHE A 39 -12.41 -5.71 -5.58
C PHE A 39 -13.21 -6.05 -6.86
N SER A 40 -14.03 -7.10 -6.84
CA SER A 40 -14.92 -7.40 -7.96
C SER A 40 -16.08 -6.41 -8.01
N PRO A 41 -16.55 -6.02 -9.22
CA PRO A 41 -17.70 -5.14 -9.37
C PRO A 41 -18.95 -5.81 -8.79
N LEU A 42 -19.77 -5.02 -8.12
CA LEU A 42 -21.05 -5.44 -7.58
C LEU A 42 -22.17 -5.17 -8.59
N PRO A 43 -23.27 -5.93 -8.54
CA PRO A 43 -24.46 -5.61 -9.32
C PRO A 43 -24.90 -4.17 -9.02
N PRO A 44 -25.31 -3.39 -10.05
CA PRO A 44 -25.80 -2.04 -9.83
C PRO A 44 -26.96 -2.09 -8.85
N SER A 45 -26.86 -1.31 -7.78
CA SER A 45 -27.92 -1.20 -6.77
C SER A 45 -29.13 -0.52 -7.44
N PRO A 46 -30.30 -1.17 -7.56
CA PRO A 46 -31.49 -0.55 -8.16
C PRO A 46 -31.99 0.65 -7.33
N PHE A 47 -31.54 0.76 -6.08
CA PHE A 47 -31.81 1.87 -5.19
C PHE A 47 -30.49 2.50 -4.77
N TYR A 48 -30.28 3.76 -5.15
CA TYR A 48 -29.38 4.64 -4.41
C TYR A 48 -30.06 4.88 -3.06
N PRO A 49 -29.44 4.51 -1.92
CA PRO A 49 -29.97 4.94 -0.64
C PRO A 49 -30.05 6.47 -0.66
N THR A 50 -31.26 7.03 -0.53
CA THR A 50 -31.47 8.48 -0.42
C THR A 50 -30.74 9.08 0.79
N TYR A 51 -30.30 8.21 1.71
CA TYR A 51 -29.35 8.46 2.78
C TYR A 51 -28.42 7.25 2.90
N PRO A 52 -27.08 7.42 2.92
CA PRO A 52 -26.19 6.32 3.27
C PRO A 52 -26.57 5.84 4.67
N ASN A 53 -26.96 4.57 4.81
CA ASN A 53 -27.07 4.00 6.15
C ASN A 53 -25.67 4.08 6.77
N PRO A 54 -25.49 4.77 7.91
CA PRO A 54 -24.19 4.90 8.57
C PRO A 54 -23.58 3.54 8.96
N ASP A 55 -24.33 2.45 8.89
CA ASP A 55 -23.81 1.11 9.20
C ASP A 55 -23.23 0.36 7.98
N HIS A 56 -23.34 0.90 6.76
CA HIS A 56 -22.98 0.18 5.52
C HIS A 56 -22.04 0.97 4.60
N PHE A 57 -20.86 1.31 5.10
CA PHE A 57 -19.81 2.01 4.32
C PHE A 57 -19.15 1.13 3.25
N VAL A 58 -19.15 -0.18 3.44
CA VAL A 58 -18.53 -1.17 2.55
C VAL A 58 -19.54 -2.24 2.11
N ARG A 59 -19.30 -2.86 0.96
CA ARG A 59 -20.14 -3.93 0.41
C ARG A 59 -19.35 -5.17 0.04
N TYR A 60 -20.02 -6.31 0.03
CA TYR A 60 -19.42 -7.63 -0.25
C TYR A 60 -20.21 -8.38 -1.33
N CYS A 61 -19.51 -9.10 -2.21
CA CYS A 61 -20.16 -9.89 -3.27
C CYS A 61 -20.64 -11.28 -2.80
N SER A 62 -20.15 -11.75 -1.65
CA SER A 62 -20.45 -13.08 -1.11
C SER A 62 -20.25 -13.14 0.40
N LEU A 63 -20.83 -14.16 1.04
CA LEU A 63 -20.60 -14.43 2.46
C LEU A 63 -19.12 -14.68 2.77
N GLN A 64 -18.40 -15.35 1.87
CA GLN A 64 -16.95 -15.58 2.01
C GLN A 64 -16.16 -14.27 2.04
N CYS A 65 -16.46 -13.33 1.14
CA CYS A 65 -15.83 -12.01 1.14
C CYS A 65 -16.16 -11.23 2.41
N SER A 66 -17.42 -11.32 2.88
CA SER A 66 -17.84 -10.69 4.12
C SER A 66 -17.13 -11.28 5.33
N SER A 67 -16.99 -12.61 5.42
CA SER A 67 -16.34 -13.25 6.57
C SER A 67 -14.85 -12.95 6.65
N LEU A 68 -14.19 -12.72 5.50
CA LEU A 68 -12.76 -12.44 5.44
C LEU A 68 -12.41 -10.97 5.72
N ASP A 69 -13.22 -10.00 5.27
CA ASP A 69 -12.90 -8.57 5.38
C ASP A 69 -13.68 -7.85 6.48
N SER A 70 -14.91 -8.28 6.80
CA SER A 70 -15.74 -7.58 7.79
C SER A 70 -15.12 -7.52 9.18
N PRO A 71 -14.48 -8.59 9.72
CA PRO A 71 -13.79 -8.48 11.00
C PRO A 71 -12.74 -7.37 10.98
N LEU A 72 -11.87 -7.37 9.96
CA LEU A 72 -10.82 -6.36 9.76
C LEU A 72 -11.39 -4.94 9.67
N HIS A 73 -12.50 -4.74 8.96
CA HIS A 73 -13.16 -3.44 8.84
C HIS A 73 -13.52 -2.82 10.21
N PHE A 74 -14.04 -3.62 11.13
CA PHE A 74 -14.43 -3.16 12.46
C PHE A 74 -13.20 -3.01 13.39
N SER A 75 -12.33 -4.00 13.43
CA SER A 75 -11.21 -4.05 14.37
C SER A 75 -10.05 -3.12 13.97
N SER A 76 -9.91 -2.75 12.70
CA SER A 76 -8.88 -1.80 12.23
C SER A 76 -9.18 -0.34 12.56
N SER A 77 -10.37 -0.05 13.11
CA SER A 77 -10.91 1.31 13.28
C SER A 77 -11.32 1.99 11.98
N GLU A 78 -11.32 1.30 10.84
CA GLU A 78 -11.85 1.85 9.58
C GLU A 78 -13.34 2.21 9.71
N PHE A 79 -14.14 1.35 10.34
CA PHE A 79 -15.55 1.65 10.64
C PHE A 79 -15.71 2.96 11.44
N HIS A 80 -14.91 3.14 12.49
CA HIS A 80 -14.93 4.33 13.34
C HIS A 80 -14.45 5.57 12.57
N PHE A 81 -13.46 5.41 11.69
CA PHE A 81 -13.00 6.47 10.81
C PHE A 81 -14.12 6.96 9.89
N PHE A 82 -14.90 6.07 9.27
CA PHE A 82 -16.06 6.50 8.47
C PHE A 82 -17.12 7.23 9.29
N HIS A 83 -17.34 6.84 10.55
CA HIS A 83 -18.32 7.51 11.41
C HIS A 83 -17.88 8.94 11.79
N LEU A 84 -16.59 9.11 12.11
CA LEU A 84 -16.01 10.41 12.45
C LEU A 84 -15.84 11.32 11.22
N PHE A 85 -15.55 10.73 10.07
CA PHE A 85 -15.26 11.43 8.82
C PHE A 85 -16.15 10.91 7.68
N PRO A 86 -17.47 11.18 7.74
CA PRO A 86 -18.45 10.64 6.78
C PRO A 86 -18.32 11.24 5.38
N GLN A 87 -17.73 12.44 5.28
CA GLN A 87 -17.30 13.02 4.01
C GLN A 87 -15.81 12.73 3.83
N PRO A 88 -15.36 12.38 2.62
CA PRO A 88 -13.94 12.19 2.38
C PRO A 88 -13.20 13.49 2.70
N LEU A 89 -12.09 13.38 3.44
CA LEU A 89 -11.18 14.50 3.59
C LEU A 89 -10.71 14.92 2.19
N TYR A 90 -11.05 16.15 1.78
CA TYR A 90 -10.75 16.70 0.45
C TYR A 90 -9.29 17.11 0.35
N THR A 91 -8.39 16.16 0.57
CA THR A 91 -6.95 16.29 0.47
C THR A 91 -6.46 15.53 -0.76
N THR A 92 -5.67 16.18 -1.61
CA THR A 92 -4.97 15.55 -2.75
C THR A 92 -3.99 14.39 -2.40
N SER A 93 -3.41 14.36 -1.19
CA SER A 93 -2.51 13.33 -0.63
C SER A 93 -2.07 13.75 0.80
N PRO A 94 -2.16 12.92 1.84
CA PRO A 94 -2.84 11.62 1.85
C PRO A 94 -4.34 11.76 1.63
N THR A 95 -4.95 10.81 0.93
CA THR A 95 -6.39 10.72 0.67
C THR A 95 -7.10 9.92 1.76
N SER A 96 -8.44 9.97 1.82
CA SER A 96 -9.21 9.08 2.71
C SER A 96 -8.96 7.60 2.45
N THR A 97 -8.57 7.22 1.24
CA THR A 97 -8.19 5.84 0.90
C THR A 97 -6.89 5.43 1.58
N ASP A 98 -5.90 6.32 1.60
CA ASP A 98 -4.60 6.08 2.22
C ASP A 98 -4.74 5.90 3.74
N LEU A 99 -5.54 6.76 4.39
CA LEU A 99 -5.78 6.68 5.84
C LEU A 99 -6.46 5.36 6.23
N ARG A 100 -7.46 4.92 5.46
CA ARG A 100 -8.14 3.63 5.70
C ARG A 100 -7.22 2.43 5.44
N LEU A 101 -6.40 2.49 4.40
CA LEU A 101 -5.37 1.48 4.12
C LEU A 101 -4.38 1.38 5.29
N SER A 102 -3.91 2.52 5.81
CA SER A 102 -3.00 2.59 6.95
C SER A 102 -3.63 2.03 8.22
N LEU A 103 -4.90 2.33 8.52
CA LEU A 103 -5.62 1.76 9.66
C LEU A 103 -5.71 0.23 9.58
N ARG A 104 -6.10 -0.30 8.42
CA ARG A 104 -6.11 -1.74 8.14
C ARG A 104 -4.72 -2.36 8.34
N LEU A 105 -3.66 -1.69 7.85
CA LEU A 105 -2.29 -2.18 7.95
C LEU A 105 -1.74 -2.15 9.38
N ILE A 106 -2.03 -1.11 10.17
CA ILE A 106 -1.68 -1.05 11.61
C ILE A 106 -2.23 -2.27 12.32
N HIS A 107 -3.51 -2.58 12.11
CA HIS A 107 -4.12 -3.73 12.76
C HIS A 107 -3.44 -5.04 12.34
N ARG A 108 -3.19 -5.22 11.04
CA ARG A 108 -2.50 -6.42 10.53
C ARG A 108 -1.11 -6.62 11.16
N PHE A 109 -0.34 -5.54 11.30
CA PHE A 109 0.94 -5.58 11.99
C PHE A 109 0.80 -5.91 13.49
N GLN A 110 -0.25 -5.43 14.14
CA GLN A 110 -0.55 -5.79 15.53
C GLN A 110 -0.90 -7.29 15.67
N GLU A 111 -1.73 -7.84 14.77
CA GLU A 111 -2.05 -9.29 14.74
C GLU A 111 -0.80 -10.15 14.54
N ALA A 112 0.10 -9.71 13.67
CA ALA A 112 1.36 -10.39 13.39
C ALA A 112 2.46 -10.10 14.42
N ASN A 113 2.18 -9.36 15.50
CA ASN A 113 3.16 -8.95 16.53
C ASN A 113 4.40 -8.23 15.95
N VAL A 114 4.22 -7.46 14.87
CA VAL A 114 5.29 -6.64 14.28
C VAL A 114 5.61 -5.48 15.22
N SER A 115 6.91 -5.29 15.50
CA SER A 115 7.36 -4.20 16.38
C SER A 115 7.25 -2.83 15.69
N PHE A 116 6.75 -1.84 16.44
CA PHE A 116 6.76 -0.42 16.07
C PHE A 116 7.89 0.38 16.75
N SER A 117 8.88 -0.31 17.34
CA SER A 117 10.03 0.37 17.98
C SER A 117 10.92 1.13 16.99
N ASN A 118 10.96 0.69 15.73
CA ASN A 118 11.68 1.37 14.65
C ASN A 118 10.71 1.95 13.62
N LEU A 119 10.43 3.25 13.71
CA LEU A 119 9.52 3.92 12.79
C LEU A 119 10.12 4.22 11.41
N GLU A 120 11.39 3.91 11.15
CA GLU A 120 11.98 4.00 9.79
C GLU A 120 11.64 2.78 8.93
N ARG A 121 11.44 1.62 9.59
CA ARG A 121 11.08 0.36 8.94
C ARG A 121 10.11 -0.45 9.80
N ILE A 122 8.89 -0.62 9.31
CA ILE A 122 7.85 -1.41 9.98
C ILE A 122 7.65 -2.69 9.15
N GLY A 123 7.85 -3.85 9.79
CA GLY A 123 7.81 -5.13 9.08
C GLY A 123 8.85 -5.23 7.95
N GLY A 124 9.99 -4.53 8.07
CA GLY A 124 11.02 -4.46 7.01
C GLY A 124 10.75 -3.43 5.90
N LEU A 125 9.50 -3.01 5.72
CA LEU A 125 9.10 -2.01 4.73
C LEU A 125 9.57 -0.60 5.12
N MET A 126 10.09 0.15 4.15
CA MET A 126 10.53 1.53 4.37
C MET A 126 9.35 2.46 4.62
N THR A 127 9.43 3.29 5.65
CA THR A 127 8.38 4.29 5.92
C THR A 127 8.72 5.65 5.29
N ASN A 128 10.00 6.01 5.19
CA ASN A 128 10.46 7.38 4.94
C ASN A 128 9.90 8.40 5.96
N PHE A 129 9.51 7.94 7.15
CA PHE A 129 8.79 8.73 8.15
C PHE A 129 9.48 10.06 8.48
N LYS A 130 10.73 10.04 8.98
CA LYS A 130 11.47 11.26 9.31
C LYS A 130 11.55 12.21 8.14
N LYS A 131 11.79 11.68 6.94
CA LYS A 131 11.95 12.50 5.74
C LYS A 131 10.63 13.18 5.40
N LEU A 132 9.53 12.43 5.30
CA LEU A 132 8.23 12.98 4.93
C LEU A 132 7.69 13.97 5.97
N THR A 133 8.02 13.78 7.26
CA THR A 133 7.65 14.72 8.32
C THR A 133 8.58 15.93 8.45
N LEU A 134 9.83 15.85 7.95
CA LEU A 134 10.83 16.94 8.00
C LEU A 134 10.99 17.67 6.66
N LEU A 135 10.27 17.28 5.61
CA LEU A 135 10.37 17.88 4.26
C LEU A 135 10.12 19.41 4.22
N GLU A 136 9.54 19.99 5.28
CA GLU A 136 9.24 21.41 5.39
C GLU A 136 10.46 22.29 5.72
N GLU A 137 11.61 21.75 6.15
CA GLU A 137 12.79 22.59 6.44
C GLU A 137 13.50 23.13 5.18
N GLN A 138 13.09 22.72 3.96
CA GLN A 138 13.78 23.10 2.71
C GLN A 138 12.89 23.76 1.64
N GLN A 139 11.59 23.99 1.90
CA GLN A 139 10.69 24.70 0.98
C GLN A 139 10.13 25.97 1.62
N TYR A 140 11.04 26.91 1.93
CA TYR A 140 10.70 28.33 2.04
C TYR A 140 10.20 28.79 0.65
N TYR A 141 9.03 29.43 0.58
CA TYR A 141 8.28 29.90 -0.61
C TYR A 141 7.25 28.92 -1.21
N ASN A 142 6.07 28.79 -0.58
CA ASN A 142 4.74 28.92 -1.20
C ASN A 142 3.68 28.98 -0.09
N ASP A 143 2.88 30.04 -0.08
CA ASP A 143 2.13 30.56 1.08
C ASP A 143 0.64 30.12 1.14
N ASP A 144 0.22 29.07 0.43
CA ASP A 144 -1.22 28.73 0.30
C ASP A 144 -1.59 27.23 0.29
N ASP A 145 -0.64 26.30 0.44
CA ASP A 145 -0.91 24.85 0.55
C ASP A 145 -0.32 24.35 1.87
N ASP A 146 -1.16 23.82 2.77
CA ASP A 146 -0.66 23.10 3.96
C ASP A 146 0.28 22.00 3.45
N GLY A 147 1.55 22.09 3.84
CA GLY A 147 2.60 21.25 3.27
C GLY A 147 2.26 19.76 3.42
N LEU A 148 2.88 18.90 2.61
CA LEU A 148 2.68 17.45 2.71
C LEU A 148 2.88 16.93 4.15
N SER A 149 3.81 17.51 4.92
CA SER A 149 4.03 17.13 6.33
C SER A 149 2.86 17.56 7.22
N GLY A 150 2.35 18.79 7.07
CA GLY A 150 1.12 19.23 7.75
C GLY A 150 -0.07 18.30 7.50
N ARG A 151 -0.24 17.86 6.25
CA ARG A 151 -1.32 16.96 5.86
C ARG A 151 -1.12 15.52 6.34
N ILE A 152 0.13 15.04 6.40
CA ILE A 152 0.47 13.75 7.04
C ILE A 152 0.14 13.81 8.53
N ARG A 153 0.49 14.91 9.21
CA ARG A 153 0.19 15.12 10.63
C ARG A 153 -1.32 15.10 10.87
N ASP A 154 -2.09 15.82 10.08
CA ASP A 154 -3.54 15.90 10.26
C ASP A 154 -4.23 14.56 9.95
N GLY A 155 -3.78 13.86 8.90
CA GLY A 155 -4.20 12.50 8.60
C GLY A 155 -3.88 11.51 9.74
N ALA A 156 -2.67 11.58 10.29
CA ALA A 156 -2.26 10.73 11.40
C ALA A 156 -3.08 11.00 12.69
N LYS A 157 -3.38 12.27 12.98
CA LYS A 157 -4.30 12.64 14.07
C LYS A 157 -5.70 12.05 13.85
N ALA A 158 -6.24 12.16 12.64
CA ALA A 158 -7.54 11.59 12.30
C ALA A 158 -7.58 10.06 12.51
N MET A 159 -6.51 9.36 12.09
CA MET A 159 -6.35 7.93 12.33
C MET A 159 -6.27 7.60 13.83
N ALA A 160 -5.49 8.36 14.60
CA ALA A 160 -5.34 8.16 16.04
C ALA A 160 -6.66 8.37 16.78
N VAL A 161 -7.45 9.39 16.42
CA VAL A 161 -8.79 9.62 16.98
C VAL A 161 -9.73 8.45 16.65
N ALA A 162 -9.70 7.92 15.43
CA ALA A 162 -10.52 6.76 15.07
C ALA A 162 -10.15 5.51 15.90
N ARG A 163 -8.86 5.27 16.15
CA ARG A 163 -8.40 4.18 17.03
C ARG A 163 -8.82 4.39 18.48
N ARG A 164 -8.73 5.61 18.99
CA ARG A 164 -9.22 5.95 20.34
C ARG A 164 -10.71 5.70 20.48
N MET A 165 -11.52 6.07 19.47
CA MET A 165 -12.95 5.79 19.46
C MET A 165 -13.23 4.28 19.53
N ARG A 166 -12.50 3.46 18.74
CA ARG A 166 -12.59 1.99 18.81
C ARG A 166 -12.25 1.46 20.20
N ASP A 167 -11.22 2.03 20.84
CA ASP A 167 -10.73 1.59 22.14
C ASP A 167 -11.56 2.18 23.31
N GLY A 168 -12.63 2.94 23.03
CA GLY A 168 -13.51 3.54 24.05
C GLY A 168 -12.86 4.71 24.80
N LEU A 169 -11.83 5.32 24.24
CA LEU A 169 -11.09 6.45 24.82
C LEU A 169 -11.67 7.79 24.33
N ASP A 170 -11.44 8.85 25.11
CA ASP A 170 -11.88 10.21 24.74
C ASP A 170 -11.25 10.66 23.42
N THR A 171 -12.11 11.11 22.50
CA THR A 171 -11.77 11.59 21.15
C THR A 171 -11.56 13.09 21.09
N ASN A 172 -12.00 13.85 22.10
CA ASN A 172 -11.92 15.32 22.14
C ASN A 172 -10.62 15.82 22.81
N VAL A 173 -9.51 15.12 22.56
CA VAL A 173 -8.21 15.40 23.18
C VAL A 173 -7.24 15.90 22.13
N GLU A 174 -6.48 16.94 22.47
CA GLU A 174 -5.36 17.39 21.65
C GLU A 174 -4.22 16.37 21.73
N LEU A 175 -3.95 15.70 20.61
CA LEU A 175 -2.92 14.67 20.53
C LEU A 175 -1.52 15.27 20.35
N SER A 176 -0.61 14.86 21.20
CA SER A 176 0.83 15.12 21.06
C SER A 176 1.45 14.30 19.94
N ALA A 177 2.63 14.72 19.44
CA ALA A 177 3.34 14.03 18.38
C ALA A 177 3.67 12.56 18.69
N ALA A 178 3.90 12.23 19.98
CA ALA A 178 4.17 10.87 20.41
C ALA A 178 2.93 9.96 20.30
N GLU A 179 1.72 10.51 20.46
CA GLU A 179 0.47 9.75 20.48
C GLU A 179 -0.01 9.32 19.09
N TYR A 180 0.39 10.03 18.03
CA TYR A 180 0.07 9.66 16.65
C TYR A 180 1.29 9.21 15.83
N ALA A 181 2.45 8.98 16.47
CA ALA A 181 3.70 8.67 15.77
C ALA A 181 3.62 7.38 14.94
N VAL A 182 2.90 6.36 15.44
CA VAL A 182 2.69 5.09 14.73
C VAL A 182 1.83 5.30 13.49
N GLU A 183 0.74 6.06 13.62
CA GLU A 183 -0.17 6.40 12.54
C GLU A 183 0.56 7.17 11.45
N ALA A 184 1.35 8.17 11.82
CA ALA A 184 2.13 8.94 10.86
C ALA A 184 3.19 8.08 10.15
N ALA A 185 3.89 7.20 10.87
CA ALA A 185 4.87 6.31 10.28
C ALA A 185 4.24 5.28 9.31
N VAL A 186 3.10 4.68 9.67
CA VAL A 186 2.39 3.76 8.77
C VAL A 186 1.75 4.49 7.59
N LEU A 187 1.28 5.73 7.77
CA LEU A 187 0.82 6.56 6.66
C LEU A 187 1.95 6.86 5.68
N CYS A 188 3.13 7.20 6.18
CA CYS A 188 4.32 7.39 5.36
C CYS A 188 4.73 6.11 4.62
N LEU A 189 4.62 4.94 5.28
CA LEU A 189 4.81 3.63 4.65
C LEU A 189 3.81 3.41 3.51
N VAL A 190 2.52 3.68 3.72
CA VAL A 190 1.51 3.56 2.67
C VAL A 190 1.86 4.47 1.49
N LEU A 191 2.11 5.76 1.75
CA LEU A 191 2.49 6.71 0.69
C LEU A 191 3.73 6.28 -0.09
N THR A 192 4.66 5.57 0.55
CA THR A 192 5.91 5.12 -0.08
C THR A 192 5.77 3.81 -0.86
N ASN A 193 4.96 2.86 -0.38
CA ASN A 193 4.97 1.48 -0.87
C ASN A 193 3.64 1.02 -1.48
N SER A 194 2.57 1.82 -1.40
CA SER A 194 1.28 1.42 -1.96
C SER A 194 1.33 1.36 -3.48
N VAL A 195 0.68 0.34 -4.03
CA VAL A 195 0.47 0.15 -5.46
C VAL A 195 -0.98 0.48 -5.78
N GLU A 196 -1.18 1.21 -6.87
CA GLU A 196 -2.51 1.49 -7.40
C GLU A 196 -3.08 0.25 -8.09
N VAL A 197 -4.25 -0.18 -7.61
CA VAL A 197 -4.95 -1.36 -8.10
C VAL A 197 -5.89 -0.95 -9.22
N HIS A 198 -5.74 -1.60 -10.37
CA HIS A 198 -6.50 -1.30 -11.57
C HIS A 198 -7.43 -2.46 -11.95
N ASP A 199 -8.59 -2.14 -12.49
CA ASP A 199 -9.45 -3.13 -13.12
C ASP A 199 -8.96 -3.50 -14.54
N LYS A 200 -9.67 -4.44 -15.18
CA LYS A 200 -9.37 -4.91 -16.54
C LYS A 200 -9.43 -3.82 -17.62
N ASP A 201 -10.12 -2.72 -17.36
CA ASP A 201 -10.26 -1.59 -18.26
C ASP A 201 -9.18 -0.52 -17.99
N GLY A 202 -8.26 -0.78 -17.06
CA GLY A 202 -7.22 0.15 -16.65
C GLY A 202 -7.72 1.27 -15.74
N ARG A 203 -8.92 1.14 -15.14
CA ARG A 203 -9.44 2.13 -14.19
C ARG A 203 -8.88 1.84 -12.81
N SER A 204 -8.40 2.88 -12.14
CA SER A 204 -7.99 2.80 -10.75
C SER A 204 -9.18 2.58 -9.83
N ILE A 205 -9.14 1.51 -9.04
CA ILE A 205 -10.24 1.09 -8.15
C ILE A 205 -9.86 1.10 -6.67
N GLY A 206 -8.57 1.15 -6.36
CA GLY A 206 -8.08 1.24 -4.98
C GLY A 206 -6.56 1.19 -4.90
N VAL A 207 -6.06 0.93 -3.70
CA VAL A 207 -4.62 0.85 -3.42
C VAL A 207 -4.33 -0.34 -2.50
N GLY A 208 -3.10 -0.86 -2.60
CA GLY A 208 -2.65 -2.01 -1.83
C GLY A 208 -1.18 -1.94 -1.42
N VAL A 209 -0.85 -2.45 -0.23
CA VAL A 209 0.55 -2.69 0.16
C VAL A 209 0.82 -4.18 0.08
N TYR A 210 1.91 -4.55 -0.58
CA TYR A 210 2.32 -5.94 -0.79
C TYR A 210 3.56 -6.27 0.04
N ASP A 211 3.80 -7.57 0.22
CA ASP A 211 4.87 -8.09 1.05
C ASP A 211 6.28 -7.72 0.52
N LEU A 212 7.32 -8.04 1.30
CA LEU A 212 8.73 -7.80 0.97
C LEU A 212 9.13 -8.32 -0.40
N ALA A 213 8.56 -9.46 -0.82
CA ALA A 213 8.81 -10.07 -2.12
C ALA A 213 8.49 -9.15 -3.30
N PHE A 214 7.57 -8.20 -3.13
CA PHE A 214 7.26 -7.17 -4.11
C PHE A 214 7.88 -5.82 -3.74
N SER A 215 7.70 -5.39 -2.50
CA SER A 215 8.07 -4.03 -2.05
C SER A 215 9.57 -3.74 -2.02
N TYR A 216 10.42 -4.76 -2.21
CA TYR A 216 11.88 -4.59 -2.34
C TYR A 216 12.36 -4.51 -3.80
N VAL A 217 11.48 -4.72 -4.79
CA VAL A 217 11.85 -4.63 -6.20
C VAL A 217 12.01 -3.17 -6.59
N ASN A 218 13.23 -2.74 -6.93
CA ASN A 218 13.55 -1.33 -7.15
C ASN A 218 12.99 -0.76 -8.47
N HIS A 219 13.01 0.57 -8.54
CA HIS A 219 12.61 1.33 -9.72
C HIS A 219 13.70 1.38 -10.80
N SER A 220 13.29 1.30 -12.06
CA SER A 220 14.07 1.76 -13.21
C SER A 220 13.17 2.34 -14.30
N CYS A 221 13.63 3.38 -14.99
CA CYS A 221 12.99 3.88 -16.21
C CYS A 221 13.22 2.98 -17.44
N SER A 222 14.10 1.96 -17.33
CA SER A 222 14.29 0.91 -18.32
C SER A 222 14.18 -0.47 -17.64
N PRO A 223 12.99 -0.82 -17.13
CA PRO A 223 12.83 -2.01 -16.32
C PRO A 223 13.09 -3.30 -17.11
N ASN A 224 13.40 -4.38 -16.41
CA ASN A 224 13.51 -5.74 -16.97
C ASN A 224 12.35 -6.65 -16.53
N ALA A 225 11.54 -6.18 -15.57
CA ALA A 225 10.31 -6.83 -15.14
C ALA A 225 9.11 -5.85 -15.13
N SER A 226 7.91 -6.43 -15.10
CA SER A 226 6.64 -5.74 -14.87
C SER A 226 5.80 -6.56 -13.92
N TYR A 227 4.66 -6.03 -13.48
CA TYR A 227 3.71 -6.78 -12.67
C TYR A 227 2.31 -6.73 -13.27
N ARG A 228 1.51 -7.75 -12.93
CA ARG A 228 0.09 -7.82 -13.26
C ARG A 228 -0.72 -8.19 -12.03
N PHE A 229 -1.94 -7.70 -11.97
CA PHE A 229 -2.92 -8.18 -11.01
C PHE A 229 -3.52 -9.50 -11.50
N CYS A 230 -3.71 -10.44 -10.58
CA CYS A 230 -4.50 -11.64 -10.79
C CYS A 230 -5.54 -11.80 -9.69
N THR A 231 -6.72 -12.29 -10.07
CA THR A 231 -7.71 -12.73 -9.10
C THR A 231 -7.48 -14.20 -8.75
N ALA A 232 -8.10 -14.70 -7.68
CA ALA A 232 -7.99 -16.11 -7.29
C ALA A 232 -8.36 -17.09 -8.42
N PHE A 233 -9.16 -16.67 -9.40
CA PHE A 233 -9.58 -17.49 -10.54
C PHE A 233 -8.57 -17.48 -11.71
N ASP A 234 -7.69 -16.46 -11.78
CA ASP A 234 -6.72 -16.28 -12.87
C ASP A 234 -5.31 -16.81 -12.52
N CYS A 235 -5.16 -17.39 -11.33
CA CYS A 235 -3.88 -17.86 -10.80
C CYS A 235 -3.51 -19.24 -11.38
N GLY A 236 -3.01 -19.25 -12.63
CA GLY A 236 -2.20 -20.34 -13.18
C GLY A 236 -0.77 -19.87 -13.41
N GLY A 237 0.23 -20.57 -12.89
CA GLY A 237 1.65 -20.23 -13.03
C GLY A 237 2.58 -21.11 -12.19
N GLU A 238 3.89 -21.05 -12.47
CA GLU A 238 4.93 -21.68 -11.66
C GLU A 238 4.86 -21.16 -10.22
N LEU A 239 4.92 -22.07 -9.24
CA LEU A 239 4.77 -21.75 -7.82
C LEU A 239 6.08 -21.33 -7.15
N GLU A 240 7.17 -21.25 -7.91
CA GLU A 240 8.51 -21.04 -7.37
C GLU A 240 8.94 -19.58 -7.47
N PHE A 241 9.58 -19.09 -6.40
CA PHE A 241 10.24 -17.78 -6.41
C PHE A 241 11.56 -17.90 -7.18
N ARG A 242 11.63 -17.26 -8.35
CA ARG A 242 12.84 -17.22 -9.19
C ARG A 242 13.76 -16.05 -8.85
N ILE A 243 13.38 -15.28 -7.83
CA ILE A 243 14.06 -14.08 -7.37
C ILE A 243 14.22 -14.14 -5.85
N CYS A 244 15.28 -13.55 -5.31
CA CYS A 244 15.48 -13.43 -3.87
C CYS A 244 16.07 -12.07 -3.49
N PRO A 245 15.92 -11.65 -2.22
CA PRO A 245 16.69 -10.52 -1.70
C PRO A 245 18.19 -10.79 -1.81
N ALA A 246 18.94 -9.81 -2.30
CA ALA A 246 20.40 -9.87 -2.29
C ALA A 246 20.91 -10.08 -0.86
N PRO A 247 21.86 -11.01 -0.62
CA PRO A 247 22.42 -11.22 0.71
C PRO A 247 23.07 -9.93 1.19
N SER A 248 22.58 -9.39 2.32
CA SER A 248 23.25 -8.28 3.00
C SER A 248 24.50 -8.82 3.68
N GLU A 249 25.64 -8.15 3.53
CA GLU A 249 26.94 -8.50 4.16
C GLU A 249 26.88 -8.61 5.69
N THR A 250 25.74 -8.29 6.33
CA THR A 250 25.61 -8.21 7.79
C THR A 250 24.68 -9.27 8.43
N CYS A 251 24.15 -10.26 7.70
CA CYS A 251 23.33 -11.31 8.34
C CYS A 251 23.70 -12.72 7.87
N ALA A 252 24.61 -13.35 8.62
CA ALA A 252 24.70 -14.80 8.72
C ALA A 252 23.59 -15.33 9.65
N SER A 253 22.43 -15.67 9.09
CA SER A 253 21.50 -16.69 9.60
C SER A 253 20.35 -16.83 8.61
N GLY A 254 19.94 -18.06 8.30
CA GLY A 254 19.03 -18.42 7.21
C GLY A 254 17.79 -17.54 7.16
N THR A 255 17.61 -16.86 6.02
CA THR A 255 16.38 -16.13 5.74
C THR A 255 15.45 -17.09 5.01
N GLU A 256 14.58 -17.75 5.77
CA GLU A 256 13.33 -18.26 5.24
C GLU A 256 12.65 -17.13 4.46
N SER A 257 12.00 -17.42 3.35
CA SER A 257 11.14 -16.44 2.64
C SER A 257 10.00 -16.04 3.57
N GLY A 258 10.30 -15.15 4.51
CA GLY A 258 9.43 -14.76 5.60
C GLY A 258 8.44 -13.75 5.09
N SER A 259 7.21 -14.20 4.87
CA SER A 259 6.09 -13.29 4.69
C SER A 259 5.93 -12.46 5.97
N ILE A 260 5.73 -11.14 5.86
CA ILE A 260 5.52 -10.28 7.04
C ILE A 260 4.29 -10.73 7.85
N ILE A 261 3.29 -11.28 7.14
CA ILE A 261 2.05 -11.77 7.74
C ILE A 261 1.85 -13.18 7.20
N ASN A 262 2.03 -14.19 8.06
CA ASN A 262 1.83 -15.59 7.68
C ASN A 262 0.49 -15.81 6.97
N GLY A 263 0.56 -16.51 5.83
CA GLY A 263 -0.49 -16.72 4.85
C GLY A 263 -1.86 -17.03 5.47
N SER A 264 -2.69 -16.00 5.55
CA SER A 264 -4.13 -16.13 5.64
C SER A 264 -4.72 -16.04 4.23
N GLU A 265 -5.94 -16.53 4.06
CA GLU A 265 -6.80 -16.44 2.87
C GLU A 265 -7.06 -14.98 2.47
N ALA A 266 -6.02 -14.24 2.14
CA ALA A 266 -6.09 -12.83 1.78
C ALA A 266 -6.90 -12.73 0.50
N CYS A 267 -8.12 -12.21 0.65
CA CYS A 267 -8.94 -11.77 -0.46
C CYS A 267 -8.35 -10.52 -1.08
N GLY A 268 -8.61 -10.37 -2.37
CA GLY A 268 -8.22 -9.20 -3.14
C GLY A 268 -7.20 -9.48 -4.23
N PRO A 269 -6.90 -8.47 -5.06
CA PRO A 269 -5.99 -8.62 -6.19
C PRO A 269 -4.58 -8.97 -5.74
N ARG A 270 -4.06 -10.08 -6.26
CA ARG A 270 -2.69 -10.54 -6.03
C ARG A 270 -1.78 -9.99 -7.12
N ILE A 271 -0.49 -9.84 -6.81
CA ILE A 271 0.50 -9.41 -7.79
C ILE A 271 1.35 -10.59 -8.24
N VAL A 272 1.56 -10.70 -9.54
CA VAL A 272 2.58 -11.57 -10.15
C VAL A 272 3.59 -10.70 -10.88
N LEU A 273 4.86 -10.85 -10.52
CA LEU A 273 5.97 -10.25 -11.25
C LEU A 273 6.30 -11.10 -12.48
N ARG A 274 6.60 -10.47 -13.61
CA ARG A 274 6.91 -11.14 -14.88
C ARG A 274 8.04 -10.43 -15.62
N SER A 275 8.95 -11.20 -16.20
CA SER A 275 10.03 -10.67 -17.01
C SER A 275 9.49 -10.06 -18.33
N ILE A 276 9.99 -8.87 -18.68
CA ILE A 276 9.74 -8.21 -19.97
C ILE A 276 10.98 -8.15 -20.85
N LYS A 277 12.13 -8.59 -20.30
CA LYS A 277 13.41 -8.83 -20.98
C LYS A 277 13.97 -10.15 -20.43
N ALA A 278 14.98 -10.72 -21.09
CA ALA A 278 15.75 -11.79 -20.48
C ALA A 278 16.53 -11.22 -19.28
N ILE A 279 16.57 -11.96 -18.17
CA ILE A 279 17.24 -11.56 -16.93
C ILE A 279 18.33 -12.59 -16.63
N GLN A 280 19.56 -12.13 -16.47
CA GLN A 280 20.70 -12.99 -16.15
C GLN A 280 20.70 -13.38 -14.68
N LYS A 281 21.32 -14.52 -14.36
CA LYS A 281 21.50 -14.94 -12.97
C LYS A 281 22.22 -13.84 -12.19
N SER A 282 21.69 -13.51 -11.01
CA SER A 282 22.16 -12.45 -10.12
C SER A 282 21.98 -11.02 -10.64
N GLU A 283 21.35 -10.81 -11.79
CA GLU A 283 20.91 -9.50 -12.26
C GLU A 283 19.82 -8.95 -11.33
N GLU A 284 19.84 -7.65 -11.08
CA GLU A 284 18.80 -6.97 -10.30
C GLU A 284 17.48 -6.95 -11.07
N VAL A 285 16.40 -7.24 -10.38
CA VAL A 285 15.03 -7.17 -10.92
C VAL A 285 14.49 -5.78 -10.65
N LEU A 286 14.06 -5.12 -11.72
CA LEU A 286 13.66 -3.72 -11.72
C LEU A 286 12.30 -3.55 -12.40
N ILE A 287 11.42 -2.77 -11.77
CA ILE A 287 10.10 -2.40 -12.29
C ILE A 287 10.00 -0.88 -12.47
N THR A 288 8.96 -0.39 -13.15
CA THR A 288 8.64 1.03 -13.11
C THR A 288 7.64 1.32 -11.99
N TYR A 289 7.87 2.40 -11.23
CA TYR A 289 6.94 2.87 -10.19
C TYR A 289 6.03 3.97 -10.75
N THR A 290 6.39 4.50 -11.90
CA THR A 290 5.80 5.68 -12.53
C THR A 290 5.39 5.34 -13.95
N ASP A 291 4.40 6.09 -14.45
CA ASP A 291 4.06 6.05 -15.86
C ASP A 291 5.21 6.65 -16.69
N LEU A 292 5.82 5.82 -17.54
CA LEU A 292 6.95 6.18 -18.39
C LEU A 292 6.58 7.19 -19.49
N LEU A 293 5.28 7.37 -19.75
CA LEU A 293 4.78 8.35 -20.73
C LEU A 293 4.68 9.76 -20.13
N GLN A 294 4.85 9.93 -18.81
CA GLN A 294 4.93 11.26 -18.24
C GLN A 294 6.22 11.96 -18.67
N PRO A 295 6.20 13.28 -18.93
CA PRO A 295 7.43 13.99 -19.25
C PRO A 295 8.41 13.93 -18.07
N LYS A 296 9.70 13.69 -18.32
CA LYS A 296 10.75 13.54 -17.29
C LYS A 296 10.75 14.61 -16.18
N LYS A 297 10.28 15.83 -16.47
CA LYS A 297 10.16 16.92 -15.47
C LYS A 297 9.09 16.65 -14.39
N TRP A 298 8.04 15.90 -14.72
CA TRP A 298 6.94 15.52 -13.81
C TRP A 298 7.26 14.27 -13.00
N LEU A 299 7.89 13.26 -13.63
CA LEU A 299 8.44 12.09 -12.93
C LEU A 299 9.33 12.53 -11.76
N ASN A 300 10.26 13.46 -12.01
CA ASN A 300 11.16 14.00 -11.00
C ASN A 300 10.46 14.68 -9.81
N LYS A 301 9.20 15.13 -9.89
CA LYS A 301 8.53 15.83 -8.78
C LYS A 301 7.90 14.85 -7.79
N LEU A 302 7.16 13.84 -8.29
CA LEU A 302 6.64 12.73 -7.47
C LEU A 302 7.78 11.83 -6.98
N GLU A 303 8.75 11.53 -7.85
CA GLU A 303 9.93 10.75 -7.51
C GLU A 303 10.82 11.48 -6.49
N LYS A 304 11.01 12.80 -6.55
CA LYS A 304 11.81 13.51 -5.52
C LYS A 304 11.12 13.65 -4.17
N VAL A 305 9.79 13.79 -4.17
CA VAL A 305 9.00 14.04 -2.95
C VAL A 305 8.75 12.75 -2.18
N VAL A 306 8.39 11.65 -2.85
CA VAL A 306 7.98 10.41 -2.17
C VAL A 306 9.10 9.35 -2.17
N LEU A 307 9.82 9.20 -3.28
CA LEU A 307 10.76 8.07 -3.47
C LEU A 307 12.25 8.49 -3.42
N LYS A 308 12.53 9.78 -3.55
CA LYS A 308 13.82 10.44 -3.89
C LYS A 308 14.81 9.57 -4.65
N TRP A 309 14.37 9.06 -5.80
CA TRP A 309 15.25 8.54 -6.84
C TRP A 309 15.43 9.58 -7.95
N THR A 310 16.65 9.70 -8.46
CA THR A 310 16.90 10.26 -9.78
C THR A 310 17.41 9.13 -10.65
N CYS A 311 16.65 8.70 -11.65
CA CYS A 311 17.20 7.81 -12.67
C CYS A 311 18.37 8.55 -13.32
N GLY A 312 19.59 8.05 -13.11
CA GLY A 312 20.82 8.63 -13.63
C GLY A 312 20.73 8.83 -15.14
N LYS A 313 21.26 9.96 -15.62
CA LYS A 313 21.53 10.15 -17.04
C LYS A 313 22.77 9.32 -17.38
N ASP A 314 22.58 8.06 -17.76
CA ASP A 314 23.60 7.33 -18.50
C ASP A 314 23.05 7.00 -19.89
N VAL A 315 23.17 7.99 -20.77
CA VAL A 315 23.52 7.82 -22.19
C VAL A 315 24.57 8.88 -22.51
#